data_AF-A0A1I8ADM8-F1
#
_entry.id   AF-A0A1I8ADM8-F1
#
_cell.length_a   1.000
_cell.length_b   1.000
_cell.length_c   1.000
_cell.angle_alpha   90.00
_cell.angle_beta   90.00
_cell.angle_gamma   90.00
#
_symmetry.space_group_name_H-M   'P 1'
#
loop_
_entity.id
_entity.type
_entity.pdbx_description
1 polymer ?
#
loop_
_entity_poly.entity_id
_entity_poly.type
_entity_poly.pdbx_seq_one_letter_code
_entity_poly.pdbx_strand_id
1 'polypeptide(L)'
;LRTDYLRAQARSYFGVAAEGRRSKRQAFQDLYNFPKTLWSQGVFYTFNETLNQKARDAIEAAVAFWQENTCINFTKTDDPDNAPVKPVLEFYAGDGCVSLLGRIFLLDKQDVSIGPGCERVNPSTKGKHNENPYFSSKWPPT
;
A
#
# COMPACT_ATOMS: atom_id res chain seq x y z
N LEU A 1 -38.70 -13.73 -0.92
CA LEU A 1 -38.07 -14.97 -1.43
C LEU A 1 -36.97 -14.70 -2.47
N ARG A 2 -37.25 -14.26 -3.70
CA ARG A 2 -36.20 -14.01 -4.73
C ARG A 2 -35.27 -12.83 -4.41
N THR A 3 -35.80 -11.80 -3.78
CA THR A 3 -35.05 -10.60 -3.35
C THR A 3 -34.14 -10.86 -2.15
N ASP A 4 -34.53 -11.77 -1.26
CA ASP A 4 -33.76 -12.09 -0.06
C ASP A 4 -32.56 -12.98 -0.41
N TYR A 5 -32.73 -13.88 -1.39
CA TYR A 5 -31.65 -14.67 -1.96
C TYR A 5 -30.57 -13.79 -2.62
N LEU A 6 -30.98 -12.83 -3.46
CA LEU A 6 -30.04 -11.92 -4.14
C LEU A 6 -29.31 -11.00 -3.15
N ARG A 7 -30.00 -10.55 -2.09
CA ARG A 7 -29.37 -9.78 -1.00
C ARG A 7 -28.36 -10.61 -0.21
N ALA A 8 -28.69 -11.87 0.12
CA ALA A 8 -27.77 -12.78 0.79
C ALA A 8 -26.54 -13.10 -0.08
N GLN A 9 -26.75 -13.33 -1.37
CA GLN A 9 -25.69 -13.55 -2.34
C GLN A 9 -24.77 -12.32 -2.48
N ALA A 10 -25.34 -11.12 -2.57
CA ALA A 10 -24.56 -9.88 -2.60
C ALA A 10 -23.77 -9.66 -1.28
N ARG A 11 -24.36 -9.94 -0.12
CA ARG A 11 -23.65 -9.86 1.18
C ARG A 11 -22.50 -10.85 1.28
N SER A 12 -22.68 -12.07 0.76
CA SER A 12 -21.62 -13.07 0.65
C SER A 12 -20.51 -12.61 -0.30
N TYR A 13 -20.88 -12.07 -1.45
CA TYR A 13 -19.93 -11.62 -2.48
C TYR A 13 -19.09 -10.43 -2.01
N PHE A 14 -19.69 -9.49 -1.29
CA PHE A 14 -19.03 -8.29 -0.79
C PHE A 14 -18.55 -8.40 0.68
N GLY A 15 -18.64 -9.58 1.30
CA GLY A 15 -18.17 -9.81 2.68
C GLY A 15 -18.80 -8.90 3.74
N VAL A 16 -20.06 -8.50 3.55
CA VAL A 16 -20.75 -7.56 4.45
C VAL A 16 -21.33 -8.32 5.64
N ALA A 17 -20.72 -8.17 6.82
CA ALA A 17 -21.27 -8.70 8.07
C ALA A 17 -22.66 -8.13 8.35
N ALA A 18 -23.57 -8.97 8.83
CA ALA A 18 -24.91 -8.56 9.24
C ALA A 18 -24.86 -7.67 10.49
N GLU A 19 -25.19 -6.40 10.28
CA GLU A 19 -25.56 -5.31 11.21
C GLU A 19 -24.67 -5.01 12.44
N GLY A 20 -24.43 -3.70 12.65
CA GLY A 20 -23.83 -3.13 13.86
C GLY A 20 -22.30 -3.02 13.90
N ARG A 21 -21.57 -3.79 13.09
CA ARG A 21 -20.12 -3.62 12.88
C ARG A 21 -19.86 -3.15 11.45
N ARG A 22 -19.21 -2.00 11.29
CA ARG A 22 -18.68 -1.54 9.99
C ARG A 22 -17.97 -2.71 9.33
N SER A 23 -18.46 -3.17 8.19
CA SER A 23 -17.80 -4.20 7.39
C SER A 23 -16.38 -3.74 7.12
N LYS A 24 -15.38 -4.57 7.44
CA LYS A 24 -14.00 -4.29 7.05
C LYS A 24 -13.99 -4.14 5.53
N ARG A 25 -13.46 -3.02 5.04
CA ARG A 25 -13.26 -2.82 3.60
C ARG A 25 -12.28 -3.90 3.16
N GLN A 26 -12.76 -4.86 2.38
CA GLN A 26 -11.89 -5.84 1.73
C GLN A 26 -11.37 -5.21 0.45
N ALA A 27 -10.12 -5.51 0.13
CA ALA A 27 -9.58 -5.20 -1.18
C ALA A 27 -10.30 -6.01 -2.24
N PHE A 28 -10.46 -5.44 -3.42
CA PHE A 28 -10.94 -6.20 -4.57
C PHE A 28 -9.91 -7.27 -4.92
N GLN A 29 -10.32 -8.53 -4.86
CA GLN A 29 -9.52 -9.67 -5.28
C GLN A 29 -9.96 -10.07 -6.68
N ASP A 30 -9.15 -9.72 -7.68
CA ASP A 30 -9.40 -10.15 -9.05
C ASP A 30 -9.21 -11.67 -9.18
N LEU A 31 -10.15 -12.35 -9.85
CA LEU A 31 -10.15 -13.80 -10.03
C LEU A 31 -8.94 -14.32 -10.81
N TYR A 32 -8.36 -13.52 -11.70
CA TYR A 32 -7.29 -13.97 -12.60
C TYR A 32 -5.89 -13.68 -12.07
N ASN A 33 -5.70 -12.51 -11.45
CA ASN A 33 -4.40 -12.05 -11.02
C ASN A 33 -4.13 -12.23 -9.54
N PHE A 34 -5.15 -12.48 -8.71
CA PHE A 34 -4.92 -12.81 -7.30
C PHE A 34 -4.27 -14.20 -7.17
N PRO A 35 -3.25 -14.39 -6.30
CA PRO A 35 -2.67 -13.46 -5.33
C PRO A 35 -1.44 -12.68 -5.82
N LYS A 36 -1.12 -12.66 -7.12
CA LYS A 36 0.07 -12.00 -7.68
C LYS A 36 0.10 -10.49 -7.46
N THR A 37 -1.07 -9.89 -7.23
CA THR A 37 -1.22 -8.46 -6.89
C THR A 37 -0.90 -8.14 -5.43
N LEU A 38 -0.51 -9.14 -4.62
CA LEU A 38 -0.09 -8.98 -3.23
C LEU A 38 1.43 -8.88 -3.07
N TRP A 39 1.87 -8.18 -2.04
CA TRP A 39 3.27 -8.08 -1.63
C TRP A 39 3.63 -9.16 -0.60
N SER A 40 3.49 -10.42 -0.99
CA SER A 40 3.64 -11.58 -0.10
C SER A 40 5.08 -11.97 0.23
N GLN A 41 6.07 -11.49 -0.54
CA GLN A 41 7.49 -11.87 -0.40
C GLN A 41 8.36 -10.72 0.15
N GLY A 42 7.72 -9.74 0.81
CA GLY A 42 8.36 -8.48 1.17
C GLY A 42 8.34 -7.46 0.03
N VAL A 43 8.79 -6.26 0.34
CA VAL A 43 8.77 -5.09 -0.54
C VAL A 43 10.18 -4.55 -0.66
N PHE A 44 10.72 -4.54 -1.87
CA PHE A 44 11.96 -3.83 -2.15
C PHE A 44 11.63 -2.40 -2.56
N TYR A 45 12.44 -1.45 -2.10
CA TYR A 45 12.30 -0.06 -2.51
C TYR A 45 13.63 0.63 -2.73
N THR A 46 13.61 1.68 -3.54
CA THR A 46 14.75 2.55 -3.81
C THR A 46 14.29 4.00 -3.94
N PHE A 47 15.25 4.92 -3.94
CA PHE A 47 14.99 6.34 -4.09
C PHE A 47 15.59 6.84 -5.39
N ASN A 48 14.74 7.42 -6.23
CA ASN A 48 15.18 8.17 -7.38
C ASN A 48 16.00 9.39 -6.92
N GLU A 49 16.98 9.81 -7.72
CA GLU A 49 17.87 10.93 -7.40
C GLU A 49 17.13 12.26 -7.21
N THR A 50 15.98 12.42 -7.87
CA THR A 50 15.13 13.62 -7.78
C THR A 50 14.53 13.85 -6.39
N LEU A 51 14.51 12.83 -5.53
CA LEU A 51 13.84 12.86 -4.24
C LEU A 51 14.65 13.66 -3.21
N ASN A 52 14.04 14.69 -2.60
CA ASN A 52 14.69 15.52 -1.59
C ASN A 52 14.87 14.79 -0.23
N GLN A 53 15.76 15.27 0.63
CA GLN A 53 16.05 14.61 1.91
C GLN A 53 14.83 14.48 2.82
N LYS A 54 13.99 15.52 2.88
CA LYS A 54 12.78 15.51 3.71
C LYS A 54 11.80 14.40 3.31
N ALA A 55 11.66 14.14 2.01
CA ALA A 55 10.86 13.04 1.48
C ALA A 55 11.48 11.68 1.84
N ARG A 56 12.81 11.54 1.72
CA ARG A 56 13.54 10.32 2.13
C ARG A 56 13.31 10.01 3.60
N ASP A 57 13.49 11.00 4.47
CA ASP A 57 13.26 10.86 5.92
C ASP A 57 11.80 10.45 6.22
N ALA A 58 10.85 11.06 5.50
CA ALA A 58 9.44 10.74 5.67
C ALA A 58 9.09 9.32 5.24
N ILE A 59 9.68 8.84 4.14
CA ILE A 59 9.49 7.47 3.66
C ILE A 59 10.15 6.47 4.61
N GLU A 60 11.36 6.74 5.10
CA GLU A 60 12.06 5.85 6.04
C GLU A 60 11.28 5.73 7.35
N ALA A 61 10.74 6.83 7.88
CA ALA A 61 9.86 6.79 9.03
C ALA A 61 8.54 6.02 8.77
N ALA A 62 7.97 6.13 7.58
CA ALA A 62 6.78 5.37 7.20
C ALA A 62 7.09 3.86 7.08
N VAL A 63 8.22 3.50 6.47
CA VAL A 63 8.71 2.11 6.36
C VAL A 63 8.90 1.50 7.75
N ALA A 64 9.60 2.21 8.64
CA ALA A 64 9.80 1.77 10.02
C ALA A 64 8.46 1.53 10.74
N PHE A 65 7.52 2.48 10.62
CA PHE A 65 6.19 2.35 11.20
C PHE A 65 5.47 1.08 10.70
N TRP A 66 5.50 0.80 9.40
CA TRP A 66 4.84 -0.40 8.86
C TRP A 66 5.51 -1.69 9.31
N GLN A 67 6.85 -1.75 9.35
CA GLN A 67 7.58 -2.93 9.84
C GLN A 67 7.34 -3.19 11.34
N GLU A 68 7.19 -2.13 12.15
CA GLU A 68 6.90 -2.26 13.58
C GLU A 68 5.46 -2.72 13.88
N ASN A 69 4.51 -2.42 13.00
CA ASN A 69 3.09 -2.61 13.26
C ASN A 69 2.43 -3.70 12.40
N THR A 70 3.17 -4.29 11.46
CA THR A 70 2.68 -5.35 10.57
C THR A 70 3.76 -6.40 10.31
N CYS A 71 3.40 -7.50 9.64
CA CYS A 71 4.36 -8.51 9.21
C CYS A 71 5.01 -8.18 7.85
N ILE A 72 4.80 -6.97 7.30
CA ILE A 72 5.38 -6.58 6.01
C ILE A 72 6.86 -6.26 6.23
N ASN A 73 7.72 -6.89 5.45
CA ASN A 73 9.15 -6.59 5.47
C ASN A 73 9.53 -5.70 4.28
N PHE A 74 10.26 -4.62 4.57
CA PHE A 74 10.79 -3.68 3.59
C PHE A 74 12.30 -3.77 3.53
N THR A 75 12.85 -3.79 2.32
CA THR A 75 14.29 -3.80 2.07
C THR A 75 14.65 -2.68 1.11
N LYS A 76 15.46 -1.72 1.57
CA LYS A 76 16.04 -0.70 0.70
C LYS A 76 17.13 -1.34 -0.16
N THR A 77 17.18 -1.00 -1.45
CA THR A 77 18.23 -1.46 -2.37
C THR A 77 18.82 -0.32 -3.18
N ASP A 78 20.14 -0.35 -3.34
CA ASP A 78 20.89 0.53 -4.24
C ASP A 78 21.06 -0.09 -5.64
N ASP A 79 20.73 -1.37 -5.78
CA ASP A 79 20.69 -2.10 -7.06
C ASP A 79 19.26 -2.61 -7.30
N PRO A 80 18.36 -1.74 -7.78
CA PRO A 80 16.98 -2.13 -8.02
C PRO A 80 16.86 -3.12 -9.17
N ASP A 81 17.82 -3.18 -10.09
CA ASP A 81 17.76 -4.03 -11.28
C ASP A 81 17.98 -5.51 -10.92
N ASN A 82 18.85 -5.80 -9.95
CA ASN A 82 19.11 -7.16 -9.47
C ASN A 82 18.33 -7.55 -8.20
N ALA A 83 17.32 -6.79 -7.80
CA ALA A 83 16.51 -7.11 -6.61
C ALA A 83 15.79 -8.48 -6.75
N PRO A 84 15.77 -9.32 -5.70
CA PRO A 84 15.23 -10.68 -5.77
C PRO A 84 13.70 -10.73 -5.86
N VAL A 85 13.00 -9.64 -5.54
CA VAL A 85 11.55 -9.51 -5.63
C VAL A 85 11.21 -8.25 -6.42
N LYS A 86 10.34 -8.39 -7.43
CA LYS A 86 9.93 -7.32 -8.35
C LYS A 86 8.41 -7.10 -8.33
N PRO A 87 7.91 -5.88 -8.59
CA PRO A 87 8.68 -4.66 -8.85
C PRO A 87 9.37 -4.12 -7.61
N VAL A 88 10.44 -3.36 -7.81
CA VAL A 88 11.00 -2.47 -6.77
C VAL A 88 10.16 -1.19 -6.75
N LEU A 89 9.75 -0.74 -5.56
CA LEU A 89 9.10 0.56 -5.44
C LEU A 89 10.13 1.67 -5.59
N GLU A 90 9.98 2.52 -6.61
CA GLU A 90 10.86 3.66 -6.83
C GLU A 90 10.13 4.93 -6.38
N PHE A 91 10.63 5.56 -5.30
CA PHE A 91 10.10 6.84 -4.85
C PHE A 91 10.81 7.98 -5.56
N TYR A 92 10.04 8.90 -6.13
CA TYR A 92 10.56 10.03 -6.90
C TYR A 92 9.79 11.32 -6.62
N ALA A 93 10.39 12.46 -6.95
CA ALA A 93 9.74 13.76 -6.81
C ALA A 93 8.86 14.06 -8.03
N GLY A 94 7.63 13.54 -8.02
CA GLY A 94 6.62 13.80 -9.06
C GLY A 94 5.57 14.84 -8.65
N ASP A 95 4.54 14.98 -9.48
CA ASP A 95 3.42 15.89 -9.22
C ASP A 95 2.40 15.25 -8.26
N GLY A 96 2.35 15.78 -7.04
CA GLY A 96 1.42 15.34 -5.99
C GLY A 96 1.79 14.01 -5.32
N CYS A 97 0.87 13.51 -4.49
CA CYS A 97 1.06 12.29 -3.69
C CYS A 97 0.32 11.11 -4.35
N VAL A 98 0.95 10.41 -5.28
CA VAL A 98 0.31 9.41 -6.15
C VAL A 98 1.06 8.08 -6.17
N SER A 99 0.33 6.97 -6.18
CA SER A 99 0.86 5.64 -6.40
C SER A 99 -0.20 4.75 -7.05
N LEU A 100 0.25 3.64 -7.64
CA LEU A 100 -0.63 2.53 -8.03
C LEU A 100 -1.00 1.70 -6.80
N LEU A 101 -2.19 1.10 -6.83
CA LEU A 101 -2.71 0.25 -5.75
C LEU A 101 -2.27 -1.20 -5.95
N GLY A 102 -1.77 -1.83 -4.89
CA GLY A 102 -1.31 -3.22 -4.94
C GLY A 102 0.04 -3.39 -5.63
N ARG A 103 0.41 -4.65 -5.90
CA ARG A 103 1.63 -5.03 -6.63
C ARG A 103 1.33 -5.15 -8.11
N ILE A 104 2.02 -4.36 -8.94
CA ILE A 104 1.96 -4.51 -10.39
C ILE A 104 3.06 -5.49 -10.81
N PHE A 105 2.80 -6.78 -10.66
CA PHE A 105 3.78 -7.86 -10.83
C PHE A 105 4.40 -8.01 -12.24
N LEU A 106 3.87 -7.28 -13.22
CA LEU A 106 4.38 -7.25 -14.61
C LEU A 106 5.50 -6.22 -14.81
N LEU A 107 5.79 -5.38 -13.81
CA LEU A 107 6.83 -4.36 -13.88
C LEU A 107 8.08 -4.77 -13.12
N ASP A 108 9.23 -4.22 -13.53
CA ASP A 108 10.47 -4.28 -12.77
C ASP A 108 10.55 -3.21 -11.69
N LYS A 109 9.93 -2.05 -11.94
CA LYS A 109 9.79 -0.94 -11.00
C LYS A 109 8.37 -0.41 -10.98
N GLN A 110 7.90 0.02 -9.81
CA GLN A 110 6.58 0.63 -9.64
C GLN A 110 6.74 1.96 -8.91
N ASP A 111 6.38 3.04 -9.57
CA ASP A 111 6.69 4.38 -9.09
C ASP A 111 5.72 4.89 -8.03
N VAL A 112 6.26 5.65 -7.07
CA VAL A 112 5.51 6.35 -6.03
C VAL A 112 5.94 7.81 -6.01
N SER A 113 5.02 8.69 -6.39
CA SER A 113 5.24 10.14 -6.44
C SER A 113 5.10 10.74 -5.05
N ILE A 114 6.17 11.38 -4.58
CA ILE A 114 6.20 12.21 -3.38
C ILE A 114 6.53 13.64 -3.81
N GLY A 115 5.49 14.35 -4.25
CA GLY A 115 5.60 15.75 -4.62
C GLY A 115 5.64 16.72 -3.43
N PRO A 116 5.78 18.03 -3.70
CA PRO A 116 5.83 19.06 -2.67
C PRO A 116 4.63 19.01 -1.72
N GLY A 117 4.90 18.92 -0.41
CA GLY A 117 3.88 18.87 0.65
C GLY A 117 3.45 17.45 1.06
N CYS A 118 3.92 16.42 0.36
CA CYS A 118 3.70 15.01 0.69
C CYS A 118 4.71 14.47 1.72
N GLU A 119 5.77 15.23 2.03
CA GLU A 119 6.88 14.83 2.91
C GLU A 119 6.57 14.97 4.41
N ARG A 120 5.32 14.71 4.80
CA ARG A 120 4.83 14.89 6.18
C ARG A 120 4.58 13.54 6.83
N VAL A 121 5.29 13.29 7.93
CA VAL A 121 4.98 12.21 8.88
C VAL A 121 4.32 12.87 10.07
N ASN A 122 3.03 12.64 10.31
CA ASN A 122 2.37 13.23 11.48
C ASN A 122 2.77 12.46 12.75
N PRO A 123 3.50 13.07 13.71
CA PRO A 123 3.96 12.37 14.93
C PRO A 123 2.85 12.22 15.98
N SER A 124 1.73 12.92 15.83
CA SER A 124 0.69 13.09 16.86
C SER A 124 -0.28 11.91 17.00
N THR A 125 -0.03 10.78 16.35
CA THR A 125 -0.89 9.59 16.39
C THR A 125 -0.24 8.47 17.19
N LYS A 126 0.12 8.74 18.45
CA LYS A 126 0.20 7.64 19.44
C LYS A 126 -1.21 7.42 19.98
N GLY A 127 -2.02 6.57 19.33
CA GLY A 127 -3.18 5.97 19.99
C GLY A 127 -4.56 6.04 19.30
N LYS A 128 -4.71 6.56 18.08
CA LYS A 128 -5.96 6.42 17.31
C LYS A 128 -5.66 6.29 15.82
N HIS A 129 -5.88 5.09 15.27
CA HIS A 129 -5.90 4.75 13.83
C HIS A 129 -4.86 5.52 13.00
N ASN A 130 -3.61 5.05 13.08
CA ASN A 130 -2.42 5.63 12.47
C ASN A 130 -2.39 5.45 10.96
N GLU A 131 -3.24 6.20 10.29
CA GLU A 131 -3.26 6.28 8.85
C GLU A 131 -2.75 7.68 8.49
N ASN A 132 -1.49 7.81 8.06
CA ASN A 132 -1.18 8.92 7.16
C ASN A 132 -2.14 8.73 5.98
N PRO A 133 -3.14 9.60 5.75
CA PRO A 133 -4.21 9.33 4.81
C PRO A 133 -3.68 9.10 3.38
N TYR A 134 -2.48 9.60 3.08
CA TYR A 134 -1.80 9.38 1.81
C TYR A 134 -1.07 8.03 1.70
N PHE A 135 -0.56 7.49 2.81
CA PHE A 135 0.12 6.19 2.83
C PHE A 135 -0.85 5.04 3.18
N SER A 136 -1.83 5.24 4.05
CA SER A 136 -2.78 4.18 4.41
C SER A 136 -3.73 3.80 3.28
N SER A 137 -4.24 4.78 2.53
CA SER A 137 -5.21 4.50 1.46
C SER A 137 -4.58 3.89 0.20
N LYS A 138 -3.24 3.82 0.14
CA LYS A 138 -2.48 3.53 -1.07
C LYS A 138 -1.45 2.40 -0.95
N TRP A 139 -1.19 1.93 0.27
CA TRP A 139 -0.29 0.80 0.51
C TRP A 139 -1.07 -0.50 0.64
N PRO A 140 -0.49 -1.61 0.18
CA PRO A 140 -1.21 -2.74 -0.37
C PRO A 140 -2.00 -3.46 0.72
N PRO A 141 -3.30 -3.71 0.50
CA PRO A 141 -3.99 -4.71 1.28
C PRO A 141 -3.37 -6.09 0.97
N THR A 142 -3.00 -6.81 2.03
CA THR A 142 -2.73 -8.25 2.02
C THR A 142 -3.99 -9.04 1.73
#